data_AF-A0A8T4UTY4-F1
#
_entry.id   AF-A0A8T4UTY4-F1
#
_cell.length_a   1.000
_cell.length_b   1.000
_cell.length_c   1.000
_cell.angle_alpha   90.00
_cell.angle_beta   90.00
_cell.angle_gamma   90.00
#
_symmetry.space_group_name_H-M   'P 1'
#
loop_
_entity.id
_entity.type
_entity.pdbx_description
1 polymer ?
#
loop_
_entity_poly.entity_id
_entity_poly.type
_entity_poly.pdbx_seq_one_letter_code
_entity_poly.pdbx_strand_id
1 'polypeptide(L)'
;MKFKNKSLIFILSLLLVIFVFIISGLMVTLDLNFYKENFVKNNVYANFDNSSYVDEISANLINYFNYDEDLLEVYDQDERSHLQDVRWLIIYLEIFSALVFLILILIFFKYRYNYLVFMVGFVIILLFIILLYIFNYFDFLTLFTFFHKPFFDEGTYSFTNDSLLIKLFPLEFFIFAFEKILLYSFFIALGFFALSIYLRKTNK
;
A
#
# COMPACT_ATOMS: atom_id res chain seq x y z
N MET A 1 -7.39 34.06 -7.05
CA MET A 1 -6.52 33.99 -8.24
C MET A 1 -6.71 32.61 -8.88
N LYS A 2 -7.28 32.51 -10.09
CA LYS A 2 -7.58 31.20 -10.72
C LYS A 2 -6.27 30.50 -11.11
N PHE A 3 -6.05 29.31 -10.59
CA PHE A 3 -4.87 28.49 -10.82
C PHE A 3 -4.86 27.94 -12.25
N LYS A 4 -3.93 28.42 -13.10
CA LYS A 4 -3.84 28.03 -14.53
C LYS A 4 -2.53 27.37 -14.93
N ASN A 5 -1.61 27.09 -14.01
CA ASN A 5 -0.34 26.44 -14.33
C ASN A 5 -0.56 24.93 -14.55
N LYS A 6 -0.55 24.51 -15.82
CA LYS A 6 -0.77 23.12 -16.22
C LYS A 6 0.27 22.17 -15.62
N SER A 7 1.54 22.56 -15.59
CA SER A 7 2.61 21.73 -15.05
C SER A 7 2.41 21.46 -13.57
N LEU A 8 2.03 22.48 -12.81
CA LEU A 8 1.78 22.32 -11.38
C LEU A 8 0.54 21.45 -11.12
N ILE A 9 -0.53 21.57 -11.91
CA ILE A 9 -1.70 20.66 -11.82
C ILE A 9 -1.27 19.20 -12.04
N PHE A 10 -0.45 18.96 -13.06
CA PHE A 10 0.05 17.62 -13.36
C PHE A 10 0.90 17.05 -12.23
N ILE A 11 1.86 17.82 -11.70
CA ILE A 11 2.69 17.42 -10.54
C ILE A 11 1.82 17.06 -9.34
N LEU A 12 0.81 17.88 -9.02
CA LEU A 12 -0.08 17.61 -7.91
C LEU A 12 -0.97 16.39 -8.13
N SER A 13 -1.36 16.14 -9.38
CA SER A 13 -2.11 14.95 -9.75
C SER A 13 -1.26 13.69 -9.57
N LEU A 14 0.05 13.74 -9.90
CA LEU A 14 0.98 12.66 -9.63
C LEU A 14 1.22 12.44 -8.14
N LEU A 15 1.39 13.51 -7.35
CA LEU A 15 1.48 13.41 -5.89
C LEU A 15 0.21 12.78 -5.28
N LEU A 16 -0.97 13.14 -5.81
CA LEU A 16 -2.23 12.52 -5.42
C LEU A 16 -2.26 11.02 -5.75
N VAL A 17 -1.79 10.62 -6.94
CA VAL A 17 -1.69 9.20 -7.32
C VAL A 17 -0.81 8.45 -6.32
N ILE A 18 0.41 8.95 -6.07
CA ILE A 18 1.36 8.33 -5.14
C ILE A 18 0.74 8.23 -3.74
N PHE A 19 0.11 9.30 -3.26
CA PHE A 19 -0.58 9.31 -1.97
C PHE A 19 -1.66 8.23 -1.87
N VAL A 20 -2.49 8.07 -2.91
CA VAL A 20 -3.56 7.05 -2.92
C VAL A 20 -2.99 5.63 -2.83
N PHE A 21 -1.92 5.33 -3.58
CA PHE A 21 -1.29 4.01 -3.52
C PHE A 21 -0.64 3.74 -2.16
N ILE A 22 0.03 4.73 -1.56
CA ILE A 22 0.64 4.58 -0.24
C ILE A 22 -0.43 4.30 0.83
N ILE A 23 -1.49 5.13 0.88
CA ILE A 23 -2.56 4.93 1.86
C ILE A 23 -3.25 3.59 1.65
N SER A 24 -3.51 3.19 0.40
CA SER A 24 -4.11 1.88 0.11
C SER A 24 -3.21 0.73 0.55
N GLY A 25 -1.90 0.85 0.36
CA GLY A 25 -0.89 -0.09 0.87
C GLY A 25 -0.93 -0.23 2.38
N LEU A 26 -0.81 0.89 3.10
CA LEU A 26 -0.86 0.93 4.56
C LEU A 26 -2.16 0.33 5.11
N MET A 27 -3.30 0.64 4.48
CA MET A 27 -4.61 0.07 4.86
C MET A 27 -4.66 -1.46 4.72
N VAL A 28 -3.92 -2.06 3.81
CA VAL A 28 -3.88 -3.52 3.63
C VAL A 28 -2.85 -4.15 4.58
N THR A 29 -1.65 -3.56 4.67
CA THR A 29 -0.56 -4.05 5.53
C THR A 29 -0.93 -4.08 7.01
N LEU A 30 -1.73 -3.12 7.47
CA LEU A 30 -2.10 -2.99 8.89
C LEU A 30 -3.47 -3.60 9.22
N ASP A 31 -4.10 -4.33 8.28
CA ASP A 31 -5.42 -4.94 8.46
C ASP A 31 -5.30 -6.42 8.87
N LEU A 32 -5.39 -6.68 10.18
CA LEU A 32 -5.35 -8.06 10.70
C LEU A 32 -6.46 -8.96 10.14
N ASN A 33 -7.62 -8.40 9.77
CA ASN A 33 -8.70 -9.20 9.18
C ASN A 33 -8.33 -9.66 7.77
N PHE A 34 -7.69 -8.79 6.97
CA PHE A 34 -7.14 -9.17 5.68
C PHE A 34 -6.18 -10.36 5.82
N TYR A 35 -5.31 -10.36 6.83
CA TYR A 35 -4.36 -11.46 7.06
C TYR A 35 -5.10 -12.76 7.35
N LYS A 36 -6.01 -12.76 8.32
CA LYS A 36 -6.80 -13.95 8.70
C LYS A 36 -7.62 -14.51 7.54
N GLU A 37 -8.31 -13.66 6.80
CA GLU A 37 -9.08 -14.08 5.61
C GLU A 37 -8.18 -14.77 4.57
N ASN A 38 -6.99 -14.24 4.32
CA ASN A 38 -6.09 -14.79 3.32
C ASN A 38 -5.32 -16.01 3.83
N PHE A 39 -5.09 -16.15 5.14
CA PHE A 39 -4.56 -17.39 5.70
C PHE A 39 -5.52 -18.56 5.52
N VAL A 40 -6.83 -18.31 5.65
CA VAL A 40 -7.85 -19.33 5.32
C VAL A 40 -7.81 -19.66 3.83
N LYS A 41 -7.83 -18.64 2.94
CA LYS A 41 -7.82 -18.85 1.48
C LYS A 41 -6.59 -19.61 0.99
N ASN A 42 -5.44 -19.33 1.57
CA ASN A 42 -4.15 -19.93 1.18
C ASN A 42 -3.78 -21.17 2.01
N ASN A 43 -4.71 -21.67 2.84
CA ASN A 43 -4.51 -22.84 3.69
C ASN A 43 -3.26 -22.76 4.59
N VAL A 44 -2.91 -21.55 5.03
CA VAL A 44 -1.70 -21.27 5.83
C VAL A 44 -1.73 -22.03 7.15
N TYR A 45 -2.90 -22.13 7.79
CA TYR A 45 -3.05 -22.85 9.05
C TYR A 45 -2.67 -24.33 8.97
N ALA A 46 -2.75 -24.96 7.79
CA ALA A 46 -2.36 -26.35 7.61
C ALA A 46 -0.83 -26.57 7.68
N ASN A 47 -0.03 -25.50 7.59
CA ASN A 47 1.42 -25.55 7.74
C ASN A 47 1.87 -25.63 9.21
N PHE A 48 0.93 -25.54 10.16
CA PHE A 48 1.22 -25.43 11.59
C PHE A 48 0.34 -26.37 12.42
N ASP A 49 0.90 -26.91 13.51
CA ASP A 49 0.17 -27.80 14.42
C ASP A 49 -0.89 -27.05 15.26
N ASN A 50 -0.73 -25.74 15.44
CA ASN A 50 -1.58 -24.90 16.28
C ASN A 50 -2.02 -23.64 15.52
N SER A 51 -3.31 -23.54 15.22
CA SER A 51 -3.87 -22.36 14.53
C SER A 51 -3.83 -21.10 15.39
N SER A 52 -3.95 -21.22 16.72
CA SER A 52 -3.85 -20.07 17.62
C SER A 52 -2.45 -19.46 17.63
N TYR A 53 -1.42 -20.28 17.40
CA TYR A 53 -0.04 -19.81 17.26
C TYR A 53 0.11 -18.91 16.02
N VAL A 54 -0.50 -19.29 14.89
CA VAL A 54 -0.50 -18.48 13.65
C VAL A 54 -1.18 -17.13 13.86
N ASP A 55 -2.31 -17.12 14.57
CA ASP A 55 -3.04 -15.90 14.88
C ASP A 55 -2.24 -14.98 15.82
N GLU A 56 -1.58 -15.55 16.83
CA GLU A 56 -0.74 -14.82 17.79
C GLU A 56 0.45 -14.14 17.11
N ILE A 57 1.26 -14.89 16.36
CA ILE A 57 2.47 -14.35 15.71
C ILE A 57 2.14 -13.30 14.65
N SER A 58 1.00 -13.44 13.97
CA SER A 58 0.56 -12.48 12.95
C SER A 58 -0.06 -11.23 13.56
N ALA A 59 -0.76 -11.35 14.69
CA ALA A 59 -1.22 -10.20 15.45
C ALA A 59 -0.03 -9.42 16.02
N ASN A 60 0.96 -10.09 16.61
CA ASN A 60 2.18 -9.44 17.08
C ASN A 60 2.94 -8.77 15.92
N LEU A 61 3.04 -9.40 14.74
CA LEU A 61 3.68 -8.78 13.59
C LEU A 61 3.02 -7.44 13.20
N ILE A 62 1.70 -7.39 13.20
CA ILE A 62 0.96 -6.17 12.89
C ILE A 62 1.13 -5.14 14.02
N ASN A 63 1.11 -5.54 15.28
CA ASN A 63 1.39 -4.65 16.42
C ASN A 63 2.82 -4.08 16.34
N TYR A 64 3.80 -4.89 15.92
CA TYR A 64 5.16 -4.46 15.68
C TYR A 64 5.24 -3.39 14.59
N PHE A 65 4.51 -3.57 13.48
CA PHE A 65 4.38 -2.55 12.44
C PHE A 65 3.63 -1.29 12.90
N ASN A 66 2.66 -1.41 13.81
CA ASN A 66 1.93 -0.30 14.43
C ASN A 66 2.68 0.37 15.61
N TYR A 67 3.92 -0.03 15.89
CA TYR A 67 4.75 0.50 16.98
C TYR A 67 4.27 0.17 18.40
N ASP A 68 3.37 -0.79 18.54
CA ASP A 68 2.75 -1.14 19.82
C ASP A 68 3.59 -2.15 20.61
N GLU A 69 4.32 -3.02 19.93
CA GLU A 69 5.05 -4.13 20.55
C GLU A 69 6.41 -4.39 19.87
N ASP A 70 7.28 -5.10 20.58
CA ASP A 70 8.47 -5.70 19.98
C ASP A 70 8.11 -6.98 19.23
N LEU A 71 8.93 -7.31 18.22
CA LEU A 71 8.74 -8.50 17.42
C LEU A 71 9.07 -9.74 18.25
N LEU A 72 8.17 -10.73 18.25
CA LEU A 72 8.41 -12.01 18.93
C LEU A 72 9.69 -12.70 18.42
N GLU A 73 10.41 -13.33 19.34
CA GLU A 73 11.65 -14.09 19.07
C GLU A 73 11.37 -15.48 18.43
N VAL A 74 10.41 -15.54 17.50
CA VAL A 74 10.04 -16.74 16.73
C VAL A 74 10.64 -16.74 15.32
N TYR A 75 10.92 -15.55 14.79
CA TYR A 75 11.57 -15.34 13.49
C TYR A 75 13.08 -15.55 13.63
N ASP A 76 13.73 -16.10 12.60
CA ASP A 76 15.19 -16.21 12.60
C ASP A 76 15.90 -14.86 12.41
N GLN A 77 17.23 -14.85 12.39
CA GLN A 77 17.99 -13.60 12.30
C GLN A 77 17.76 -12.85 10.99
N ASP A 78 17.66 -13.56 9.86
CA ASP A 78 17.51 -12.95 8.54
C ASP A 78 16.07 -12.44 8.37
N GLU A 79 15.08 -13.21 8.83
CA GLU A 79 13.67 -12.82 8.86
C GLU A 79 13.45 -11.58 9.73
N ARG A 80 14.05 -11.51 10.92
CA ARG A 80 13.97 -10.33 11.79
C ARG A 80 14.59 -9.09 11.14
N SER A 81 15.75 -9.26 10.49
CA SER A 81 16.39 -8.14 9.77
C SER A 81 15.48 -7.58 8.69
N HIS A 82 14.87 -8.46 7.89
CA HIS A 82 13.94 -8.04 6.85
C HIS A 82 12.67 -7.39 7.41
N LEU A 83 12.08 -7.96 8.45
CA LEU A 83 10.90 -7.38 9.09
C LEU A 83 11.19 -6.01 9.71
N GLN A 84 12.41 -5.79 10.19
CA GLN A 84 12.87 -4.48 10.62
C GLN A 84 12.95 -3.49 9.45
N ASP A 85 13.49 -3.89 8.30
CA ASP A 85 13.50 -3.05 7.09
C ASP A 85 12.07 -2.69 6.65
N VAL A 86 11.15 -3.65 6.69
CA VAL A 86 9.72 -3.42 6.37
C VAL A 86 9.09 -2.43 7.36
N ARG A 87 9.38 -2.54 8.66
CA ARG A 87 8.89 -1.57 9.66
C ARG A 87 9.40 -0.16 9.36
N TRP A 88 10.68 -0.01 9.01
CA TRP A 88 11.22 1.29 8.62
C TRP A 88 10.58 1.84 7.35
N LEU A 89 10.35 0.99 6.35
CA LEU A 89 9.64 1.37 5.14
C LEU A 89 8.23 1.90 5.46
N ILE A 90 7.48 1.22 6.33
CA ILE A 90 6.15 1.67 6.78
C ILE A 90 6.25 3.06 7.43
N ILE A 91 7.19 3.29 8.37
CA ILE A 91 7.43 4.61 8.99
C ILE A 91 7.66 5.69 7.94
N TYR A 92 8.56 5.42 6.99
CA TYR A 92 8.89 6.39 5.95
C TYR A 92 7.72 6.70 5.03
N LEU A 93 6.92 5.69 4.68
CA LEU A 93 5.72 5.85 3.87
C LEU A 93 4.63 6.63 4.62
N GLU A 94 4.44 6.39 5.91
CA GLU A 94 3.52 7.16 6.76
C GLU A 94 3.91 8.63 6.81
N ILE A 95 5.17 8.94 7.16
CA ILE A 95 5.68 10.32 7.21
C ILE A 95 5.55 10.99 5.84
N PHE A 96 5.97 10.31 4.77
CA PHE A 96 5.89 10.85 3.43
C PHE A 96 4.44 11.11 3.01
N SER A 97 3.51 10.20 3.30
CA SER A 97 2.09 10.38 2.99
C SER A 97 1.49 11.56 3.75
N ALA A 98 1.86 11.77 5.02
CA ALA A 98 1.44 12.92 5.82
C ALA A 98 1.94 14.24 5.23
N LEU A 99 3.20 14.28 4.76
CA LEU A 99 3.77 15.46 4.09
C LEU A 99 3.08 15.76 2.77
N VAL A 100 2.82 14.73 1.94
CA VAL A 100 2.10 14.90 0.67
C VAL A 100 0.67 15.38 0.93
N PHE A 101 -0.01 14.82 1.93
CA PHE A 101 -1.35 15.24 2.34
C PHE A 101 -1.37 16.72 2.77
N LEU A 102 -0.40 17.15 3.58
CA LEU A 102 -0.25 18.54 3.99
C LEU A 102 -0.05 19.46 2.77
N ILE A 103 0.82 19.08 1.82
CA ILE A 103 1.05 19.84 0.59
C ILE A 103 -0.24 19.98 -0.23
N LEU A 104 -0.97 18.87 -0.41
CA LEU A 104 -2.24 18.86 -1.13
C LEU A 104 -3.27 19.79 -0.45
N ILE A 105 -3.38 19.77 0.88
CA ILE A 105 -4.27 20.65 1.65
C ILE A 105 -3.88 22.12 1.51
N LEU A 106 -2.60 22.46 1.71
CA LEU A 106 -2.13 23.85 1.65
C LEU A 106 -2.39 24.46 0.27
N ILE A 107 -2.13 23.69 -0.78
CA ILE A 107 -2.37 24.10 -2.17
C ILE A 107 -3.87 24.21 -2.44
N PHE A 108 -4.67 23.27 -1.93
CA PHE A 108 -6.13 23.29 -2.05
C PHE A 108 -6.73 24.59 -1.50
N PHE A 109 -6.29 25.04 -0.31
CA PHE A 109 -6.73 26.31 0.27
C PHE A 109 -6.16 27.54 -0.44
N LYS A 110 -4.85 27.53 -0.76
CA LYS A 110 -4.19 28.67 -1.42
C LYS A 110 -4.79 28.99 -2.79
N TYR A 111 -5.18 27.96 -3.53
CA TYR A 111 -5.58 28.09 -4.94
C TYR A 111 -7.07 27.87 -5.20
N ARG A 112 -7.88 27.85 -4.13
CA ARG A 112 -9.35 27.74 -4.17
C ARG A 112 -9.83 26.62 -5.09
N TYR A 113 -9.59 25.37 -4.67
CA TYR A 113 -10.39 24.24 -5.14
C TYR A 113 -10.27 23.93 -6.64
N ASN A 114 -9.05 23.90 -7.21
CA ASN A 114 -8.94 23.54 -8.63
C ASN A 114 -9.26 22.04 -8.83
N TYR A 115 -10.52 21.78 -9.21
CA TYR A 115 -11.05 20.44 -9.47
C TYR A 115 -10.24 19.64 -10.49
N LEU A 116 -9.45 20.30 -11.35
CA LEU A 116 -8.62 19.63 -12.35
C LEU A 116 -7.55 18.74 -11.72
N VAL A 117 -7.03 19.04 -10.53
CA VAL A 117 -6.05 18.17 -9.85
C VAL A 117 -6.66 16.80 -9.56
N PHE A 118 -7.87 16.79 -8.99
CA PHE A 118 -8.59 15.55 -8.67
C PHE A 118 -9.06 14.83 -9.93
N MET A 119 -9.50 15.56 -10.96
CA MET A 119 -9.98 14.97 -12.22
C MET A 119 -8.84 14.35 -13.04
N VAL A 120 -7.71 15.04 -13.18
CA VAL A 120 -6.51 14.51 -13.86
C VAL A 120 -5.93 13.37 -13.04
N GLY A 121 -5.81 13.53 -11.71
CA GLY A 121 -5.36 12.47 -10.81
C GLY A 121 -6.21 11.21 -10.93
N PHE A 122 -7.55 11.33 -10.94
CA PHE A 122 -8.45 10.20 -11.13
C PHE A 122 -8.18 9.44 -12.44
N VAL A 123 -8.02 10.16 -13.57
CA VAL A 123 -7.72 9.52 -14.85
C VAL A 123 -6.37 8.80 -14.82
N ILE A 124 -5.34 9.42 -14.25
CA ILE A 124 -4.01 8.80 -14.12
C ILE A 124 -4.08 7.54 -13.25
N ILE A 125 -4.73 7.62 -12.08
CA ILE A 125 -4.90 6.48 -11.17
C ILE A 125 -5.63 5.34 -11.88
N LEU A 126 -6.73 5.63 -12.58
CA LEU A 126 -7.51 4.59 -13.26
C LEU A 126 -6.71 3.87 -14.34
N LEU A 127 -5.98 4.62 -15.18
CA LEU A 127 -5.10 4.03 -16.19
C LEU A 127 -3.99 3.20 -15.55
N PHE A 128 -3.42 3.68 -14.45
CA PHE A 128 -2.35 2.97 -13.76
C PHE A 128 -2.83 1.70 -13.06
N ILE A 129 -4.02 1.72 -12.43
CA ILE A 129 -4.67 0.53 -11.87
C ILE A 129 -4.90 -0.52 -12.95
N ILE A 130 -5.44 -0.14 -14.11
CA ILE A 130 -5.68 -1.08 -15.22
C ILE A 130 -4.35 -1.71 -15.68
N LEU A 131 -3.31 -0.89 -15.86
CA LEU A 131 -1.98 -1.37 -16.25
C LEU A 131 -1.41 -2.36 -15.24
N LEU A 132 -1.43 -2.00 -13.95
CA LEU A 132 -0.92 -2.83 -12.87
C LEU A 132 -1.71 -4.12 -12.70
N TYR A 133 -3.04 -4.07 -12.85
CA TYR A 133 -3.90 -5.26 -12.78
C TYR A 133 -3.59 -6.24 -13.91
N ILE A 134 -3.45 -5.75 -15.15
CA ILE A 134 -3.05 -6.57 -16.30
C ILE A 134 -1.67 -7.20 -16.04
N PHE A 135 -0.71 -6.41 -15.56
CA PHE A 135 0.65 -6.91 -15.34
C PHE A 135 0.72 -7.92 -14.17
N ASN A 136 -0.06 -7.72 -13.10
CA ASN A 136 -0.25 -8.69 -12.01
C ASN A 136 -0.76 -10.04 -12.51
N TYR A 137 -1.70 -10.03 -13.44
CA TYR A 137 -2.26 -11.25 -14.02
C TYR A 137 -1.24 -12.06 -14.83
N PHE A 138 -0.30 -11.40 -15.53
CA PHE A 138 0.66 -12.07 -16.39
C PHE A 138 1.99 -12.40 -15.72
N ASP A 139 2.51 -11.54 -14.85
CA ASP A 139 3.82 -11.71 -14.24
C ASP A 139 3.95 -10.95 -12.90
N PHE A 140 3.28 -11.50 -11.87
CA PHE A 140 3.35 -10.93 -10.53
C PHE A 140 4.76 -10.97 -9.92
N LEU A 141 5.57 -11.99 -10.22
CA LEU A 141 6.91 -12.11 -9.63
C LEU A 141 7.83 -10.97 -10.08
N THR A 142 7.73 -10.59 -11.36
CA THR A 142 8.43 -9.41 -11.88
C THR A 142 7.94 -8.13 -11.18
N LEU A 143 6.62 -7.96 -11.00
CA LEU A 143 6.07 -6.83 -10.23
C LEU A 143 6.60 -6.78 -8.80
N PHE A 144 6.57 -7.93 -8.11
CA PHE A 144 7.04 -8.08 -6.75
C PHE A 144 8.51 -7.67 -6.65
N THR A 145 9.36 -8.19 -7.53
CA THR A 145 10.80 -7.85 -7.56
C THR A 145 11.04 -6.37 -7.85
N PHE A 146 10.33 -5.80 -8.83
CA PHE A 146 10.46 -4.38 -9.15
C PHE A 146 10.02 -3.47 -8.01
N PHE A 147 9.01 -3.87 -7.23
CA PHE A 147 8.59 -3.14 -6.05
C PHE A 147 9.65 -3.20 -4.94
N HIS A 148 10.28 -4.35 -4.70
CA HIS A 148 11.22 -4.53 -3.58
C HIS A 148 12.59 -3.88 -3.84
N LYS A 149 13.06 -3.88 -5.09
CA LYS A 149 14.41 -3.43 -5.46
C LYS A 149 14.81 -2.01 -4.99
N PRO A 150 13.93 -0.99 -4.95
CA PRO A 150 14.28 0.34 -4.45
C PRO A 150 14.37 0.43 -2.92
N PHE A 151 13.82 -0.55 -2.20
CA PHE A 151 13.66 -0.50 -0.74
C PHE A 151 14.55 -1.49 0.00
N PHE A 152 14.94 -2.58 -0.64
CA PHE A 152 15.70 -3.66 -0.02
C PHE A 152 16.87 -4.10 -0.89
N ASP A 153 17.97 -4.46 -0.23
CA ASP A 153 19.14 -5.02 -0.89
C ASP A 153 18.83 -6.41 -1.50
N GLU A 154 19.57 -6.77 -2.55
CA GLU A 154 19.34 -8.04 -3.25
C GLU A 154 19.59 -9.23 -2.31
N GLY A 155 18.61 -10.13 -2.23
CA GLY A 155 18.69 -11.34 -1.40
C GLY A 155 18.19 -11.17 0.04
N THR A 156 17.99 -9.95 0.56
CA THR A 156 17.56 -9.75 1.96
C THR A 156 16.07 -9.99 2.20
N TYR A 157 15.29 -10.13 1.13
CA TYR A 157 13.85 -10.40 1.16
C TYR A 157 13.49 -11.75 0.50
N SER A 158 14.48 -12.63 0.30
CA SER A 158 14.30 -13.95 -0.31
C SER A 158 14.63 -15.04 0.72
N PHE A 159 13.63 -15.84 1.06
CA PHE A 159 13.73 -16.85 2.11
C PHE A 159 13.55 -18.27 1.57
N THR A 160 14.01 -19.26 2.35
CA THR A 160 13.80 -20.67 2.02
C THR A 160 12.35 -21.09 2.28
N ASN A 161 11.88 -22.15 1.62
CA ASN A 161 10.51 -22.64 1.79
C ASN A 161 10.17 -23.07 3.22
N ASP A 162 11.18 -23.40 4.04
CA ASP A 162 11.00 -23.81 5.42
C ASP A 162 10.94 -22.65 6.41
N SER A 163 11.21 -21.42 5.97
CA SER A 163 11.19 -20.22 6.80
C SER A 163 9.77 -19.94 7.34
N LEU A 164 9.70 -19.28 8.49
CA LEU A 164 8.43 -18.91 9.11
C LEU A 164 7.67 -17.90 8.23
N LEU A 165 8.37 -16.92 7.66
CA LEU A 165 7.81 -15.94 6.73
C LEU A 165 7.17 -16.59 5.50
N ILE A 166 7.82 -17.56 4.87
CA ILE A 166 7.24 -18.23 3.68
C ILE A 166 6.04 -19.10 4.07
N LYS A 167 6.09 -19.78 5.22
CA LYS A 167 4.96 -20.57 5.72
C LYS A 167 3.73 -19.72 6.05
N LEU A 168 3.93 -18.49 6.51
CA LEU A 168 2.86 -17.52 6.80
C LEU A 168 2.36 -16.77 5.58
N PHE A 169 3.28 -16.33 4.72
CA PHE A 169 3.02 -15.44 3.60
C PHE A 169 3.45 -16.10 2.28
N PRO A 170 2.67 -17.09 1.78
CA PRO A 170 2.92 -17.67 0.46
C PRO A 170 2.73 -16.62 -0.64
N LEU A 171 3.21 -16.90 -1.86
CA LEU A 171 3.16 -15.94 -2.98
C LEU A 171 1.74 -15.40 -3.24
N GLU A 172 0.74 -16.27 -3.13
CA GLU A 172 -0.67 -15.95 -3.32
C GLU A 172 -1.19 -14.93 -2.30
N PHE A 173 -0.66 -14.90 -1.08
CA PHE A 173 -0.96 -13.86 -0.09
C PHE A 173 -0.63 -12.47 -0.64
N PHE A 174 0.55 -12.33 -1.26
CA PHE A 174 1.00 -11.06 -1.83
C PHE A 174 0.22 -10.68 -3.10
N ILE A 175 -0.19 -11.66 -3.91
CA ILE A 175 -1.09 -11.41 -5.05
C ILE A 175 -2.40 -10.81 -4.55
N PHE A 176 -3.05 -11.44 -3.56
CA PHE A 176 -4.30 -10.93 -3.00
C PHE A 176 -4.12 -9.59 -2.29
N ALA A 177 -2.97 -9.34 -1.65
CA ALA A 177 -2.66 -8.05 -1.05
C ALA A 177 -2.57 -6.96 -2.12
N PHE A 178 -1.86 -7.24 -3.21
CA PHE A 178 -1.74 -6.31 -4.33
C PHE A 178 -3.10 -6.01 -4.98
N GLU A 179 -3.93 -7.02 -5.22
CA GLU A 179 -5.30 -6.84 -5.73
C GLU A 179 -6.16 -5.99 -4.79
N LYS A 180 -6.04 -6.20 -3.47
CA LYS A 180 -6.75 -5.40 -2.46
C LYS A 180 -6.29 -3.95 -2.47
N ILE A 181 -4.98 -3.69 -2.64
CA ILE A 181 -4.43 -2.34 -2.79
C ILE A 181 -5.01 -1.65 -4.03
N LEU A 182 -5.09 -2.34 -5.16
CA LEU A 182 -5.72 -1.81 -6.38
C LEU A 182 -7.21 -1.48 -6.15
N LEU A 183 -7.93 -2.34 -5.43
CA LEU A 183 -9.34 -2.14 -5.10
C LEU A 183 -9.55 -0.92 -4.20
N TYR A 184 -8.79 -0.77 -3.12
CA TYR A 184 -8.85 0.40 -2.25
C TYR A 184 -8.47 1.68 -3.01
N SER A 185 -7.42 1.62 -3.84
CA SER A 185 -7.01 2.74 -4.69
C SER A 185 -8.14 3.18 -5.61
N PHE A 186 -8.87 2.24 -6.20
CA PHE A 186 -10.03 2.52 -7.06
C PHE A 186 -11.15 3.24 -6.30
N PHE A 187 -11.54 2.76 -5.12
CA PHE A 187 -12.62 3.40 -4.34
C PHE A 187 -12.23 4.79 -3.82
N ILE A 188 -10.99 4.97 -3.38
CA ILE A 188 -10.48 6.29 -2.99
C ILE A 188 -10.46 7.24 -4.21
N ALA A 189 -10.05 6.76 -5.38
CA ALA A 189 -10.06 7.53 -6.62
C ALA A 189 -11.48 7.95 -7.03
N LEU A 190 -12.50 7.10 -6.85
CA LEU A 190 -13.90 7.47 -7.05
C LEU A 190 -14.33 8.60 -6.09
N GLY A 191 -13.88 8.57 -4.84
CA GLY A 191 -14.10 9.66 -3.88
C GLY A 191 -13.52 11.00 -4.39
N PHE A 192 -12.28 10.99 -4.88
CA PHE A 192 -11.67 12.18 -5.47
C PHE A 192 -12.37 12.63 -6.76
N PHE A 193 -12.86 11.70 -7.58
CA PHE A 193 -13.64 12.03 -8.76
C PHE A 193 -14.97 12.72 -8.39
N ALA A 194 -15.70 12.20 -7.41
CA ALA A 194 -16.92 12.82 -6.89
C ALA A 194 -16.64 14.22 -6.32
N LEU A 195 -15.56 14.37 -5.55
CA LEU A 195 -15.10 15.68 -5.06
C LEU A 195 -14.80 16.64 -6.23
N SER A 196 -14.14 16.15 -7.29
CA SER A 196 -13.86 16.96 -8.49
C SER A 196 -15.13 17.50 -9.15
N ILE A 197 -16.17 16.67 -9.25
CA ILE A 197 -17.46 17.07 -9.83
C ILE A 197 -18.14 18.12 -8.95
N TYR A 198 -18.13 17.91 -7.63
CA TYR A 198 -18.67 18.87 -6.67
C TYR A 198 -17.98 20.24 -6.78
N LEU A 199 -16.64 20.25 -6.72
CA LEU A 199 -15.86 21.49 -6.83
C LEU A 199 -16.01 22.18 -8.19
N ARG A 200 -16.22 21.42 -9.28
CA ARG A 200 -16.52 21.99 -10.59
C ARG A 200 -17.86 22.72 -10.61
N LYS A 201 -18.86 22.23 -9.87
CA LYS A 201 -20.18 22.88 -9.75
C LYS A 201 -20.11 24.15 -8.91
N THR A 202 -19.39 24.13 -7.79
CA THR A 202 -19.32 25.29 -6.86
C THR A 202 -18.39 26.42 -7.34
N ASN A 203 -17.48 26.14 -8.28
CA ASN A 203 -16.60 27.15 -8.89
C ASN A 203 -17.15 27.78 -10.18
N LYS A 204 -18.36 27.39 -10.62
CA LYS A 204 -19.11 28.11 -11.66
C LYS A 204 -19.84 29.28 -11.03
#